data_AF-A0A6P0XKA6-F1
#
_entry.id   AF-A0A6P0XKA6-F1
#
_cell.length_a   1.000
_cell.length_b   1.000
_cell.length_c   1.000
_cell.angle_alpha   90.00
_cell.angle_beta   90.00
_cell.angle_gamma   90.00
#
_symmetry.space_group_name_H-M   'P 1'
#
loop_
_entity.id
_entity.type
_entity.pdbx_description
1 polymer ?
#
loop_
_entity_poly.entity_id
_entity_poly.type
_entity_poly.pdbx_seq_one_letter_code
_entity_poly.pdbx_strand_id
1 'polypeptide(L)'
;ERKQTIEDKTSKIHRQVTNKPEEYQGIKIQPDYTLGVKNAVGKIIDPETLSAGEKEALAFAFITGLNLASGTTAPLIMDTPFGHLDTKHQKNLIKSLPEIPSQVIVLATDRDFPSHLLGIVQPHIAGTLNIRRLGATKDASVVEEKE
;
A
#
# COMPACT_ATOMS: atom_id res chain seq x y z
N GLU A 1 10.55 19.64 10.86
CA GLU A 1 10.65 19.45 9.40
C GLU A 1 10.25 18.04 8.96
N ARG A 2 11.05 16.99 9.23
CA ARG A 2 10.75 15.60 8.80
C ARG A 2 9.37 15.06 9.24
N LYS A 3 8.96 15.31 10.49
CA LYS A 3 7.62 14.90 10.99
C LYS A 3 6.49 15.44 10.11
N GLN A 4 6.55 16.73 9.75
CA GLN A 4 5.53 17.37 8.93
C GLN A 4 5.50 16.78 7.52
N THR A 5 6.68 16.53 6.94
CA THR A 5 6.78 15.86 5.65
C THR A 5 6.12 14.48 5.66
N ILE A 6 6.35 13.68 6.71
CA ILE A 6 5.71 12.35 6.84
C ILE A 6 4.19 12.50 6.96
N GLU A 7 3.69 13.43 7.80
CA GLU A 7 2.26 13.71 7.92
C GLU A 7 1.63 14.08 6.57
N ASP A 8 2.27 14.98 5.81
CA ASP A 8 1.75 15.48 4.54
C ASP A 8 1.73 14.38 3.46
N LYS A 9 2.82 13.62 3.33
CA LYS A 9 2.92 12.50 2.38
C LYS A 9 1.92 11.40 2.73
N THR A 10 1.89 11.00 4.00
CA THR A 10 0.95 9.98 4.50
C THR A 10 -0.49 10.41 4.27
N SER A 11 -0.84 11.67 4.57
CA SER A 11 -2.19 12.22 4.35
C SER A 11 -2.61 12.21 2.89
N LYS A 12 -1.68 12.50 1.97
CA LYS A 12 -1.94 12.47 0.54
C LYS A 12 -2.24 11.04 0.08
N ILE A 13 -1.39 10.08 0.46
CA ILE A 13 -1.54 8.69 0.05
C ILE A 13 -2.78 8.07 0.69
N HIS A 14 -3.02 8.31 1.98
CA HIS A 14 -4.21 7.80 2.68
C HIS A 14 -5.51 8.19 1.98
N ARG A 15 -5.63 9.46 1.54
CA ARG A 15 -6.79 9.92 0.77
C ARG A 15 -6.93 9.25 -0.61
N GLN A 16 -5.84 8.79 -1.20
CA GLN A 16 -5.88 8.04 -2.46
C GLN A 16 -6.32 6.58 -2.25
N VAL A 17 -5.91 5.95 -1.14
CA VAL A 17 -6.13 4.51 -0.92
C VAL A 17 -7.37 4.16 -0.11
N THR A 18 -7.87 5.08 0.71
CA THR A 18 -9.10 4.88 1.49
C THR A 18 -10.33 4.71 0.60
N ASN A 19 -11.33 3.97 1.07
CA ASN A 19 -12.63 3.85 0.43
C ASN A 19 -13.59 5.01 0.77
N LYS A 20 -13.24 5.91 1.71
CA LYS A 20 -14.05 7.04 2.19
C LYS A 20 -13.24 8.35 2.24
N PRO A 21 -12.75 8.87 1.10
CA PRO A 21 -11.88 10.04 1.08
C PRO A 21 -12.54 11.30 1.67
N GLU A 22 -13.87 11.39 1.62
CA GLU A 22 -14.68 12.45 2.22
C GLU A 22 -14.75 12.41 3.76
N GLU A 23 -14.55 11.25 4.39
CA GLU A 23 -14.60 11.11 5.85
C GLU A 23 -13.29 11.53 6.53
N TYR A 24 -12.20 11.67 5.78
CA TYR A 24 -10.86 11.89 6.32
C TYR A 24 -10.15 13.10 5.70
N GLN A 25 -9.75 14.04 6.54
CA GLN A 25 -8.96 15.21 6.13
C GLN A 25 -7.46 14.88 5.99
N GLY A 26 -6.93 13.99 6.83
CA GLY A 26 -5.51 13.64 6.83
C GLY A 26 -5.08 12.86 8.05
N ILE A 27 -3.79 12.56 8.12
CA ILE A 27 -3.15 11.82 9.20
C ILE A 27 -2.29 12.78 10.04
N LYS A 28 -2.36 12.62 11.36
CA LYS A 28 -1.58 13.38 12.33
C LYS A 28 -0.67 12.44 13.09
N ILE A 29 0.58 12.83 13.27
CA ILE A 29 1.49 12.16 14.19
C ILE A 29 1.43 12.94 15.51
N GLN A 30 1.01 12.27 16.58
CA GLN A 30 0.87 12.88 17.90
C GLN A 30 2.25 13.16 18.53
N PRO A 31 2.33 13.91 19.65
CA PRO A 31 3.60 14.18 20.33
C PRO A 31 4.33 12.92 20.81
N ASP A 32 3.59 11.85 21.13
CA ASP A 32 4.09 10.53 21.52
C ASP A 32 4.40 9.62 20.32
N TYR A 33 4.37 10.17 19.09
CA TYR A 33 4.58 9.46 17.83
C TYR A 33 3.52 8.42 17.46
N THR A 34 2.39 8.36 18.18
CA THR A 34 1.24 7.58 17.73
C THR A 34 0.56 8.24 16.53
N LEU A 35 -0.12 7.44 15.72
CA LEU A 35 -0.93 7.96 14.61
C LEU A 35 -2.30 8.40 15.13
N GLY A 36 -2.83 9.47 14.55
CA GLY A 36 -4.21 9.89 14.69
C GLY A 36 -4.79 10.18 13.31
N VAL A 37 -6.06 9.87 13.10
CA VAL A 37 -6.75 10.18 11.85
C VAL A 37 -7.61 11.41 12.06
N LYS A 38 -7.40 12.46 11.25
CA LYS A 38 -8.23 13.66 11.28
C LYS A 38 -9.45 13.41 10.40
N ASN A 39 -10.64 13.36 11.01
CA ASN A 39 -11.89 13.15 10.28
C ASN A 39 -12.38 14.44 9.57
N ALA A 40 -13.47 14.32 8.82
CA ALA A 40 -14.10 15.41 8.04
C ALA A 40 -14.46 16.65 8.87
N VAL A 41 -14.75 16.48 10.17
CA VAL A 41 -15.11 17.56 11.10
C VAL A 41 -13.87 18.12 11.82
N GLY A 42 -12.70 17.58 11.53
CA GLY A 42 -11.42 18.01 12.08
C GLY A 42 -11.05 17.40 13.44
N LYS A 43 -11.86 16.46 13.95
CA LYS A 43 -11.55 15.70 15.17
C LYS A 43 -10.47 14.66 14.87
N ILE A 44 -9.51 14.52 15.79
CA ILE A 44 -8.57 13.40 15.77
C ILE A 44 -9.25 12.19 16.38
N ILE A 45 -9.30 11.09 15.63
CA ILE A 45 -9.80 9.80 16.09
C ILE A 45 -8.64 8.81 16.22
N ASP A 46 -8.82 7.88 17.15
CA ASP A 46 -7.90 6.77 17.39
C ASP A 46 -7.97 5.79 16.20
N PRO A 47 -6.84 5.49 15.53
CA PRO A 47 -6.77 4.47 14.49
C PRO A 47 -7.35 3.12 14.90
N GLU A 48 -7.40 2.80 16.19
CA GLU A 48 -7.96 1.53 16.67
C GLU A 48 -9.45 1.38 16.39
N THR A 49 -10.17 2.49 16.21
CA THR A 49 -11.59 2.52 15.86
C THR A 49 -11.88 2.25 14.38
N LEU A 50 -10.84 2.24 13.53
CA LEU A 50 -10.96 1.93 12.11
C LEU A 50 -11.30 0.45 11.89
N SER A 51 -11.99 0.16 10.81
CA SER A 51 -12.14 -1.22 10.33
C SER A 51 -10.79 -1.81 9.92
N ALA A 52 -10.70 -3.14 9.82
CA ALA A 52 -9.46 -3.82 9.43
C ALA A 52 -8.90 -3.31 8.09
N GLY A 53 -9.75 -3.14 7.08
CA GLY A 53 -9.32 -2.62 5.77
C GLY A 53 -8.85 -1.16 5.82
N GLU A 54 -9.49 -0.32 6.64
CA GLU A 54 -9.04 1.07 6.87
C GLU A 54 -7.69 1.11 7.61
N LYS A 55 -7.46 0.21 8.58
CA LYS A 55 -6.15 0.08 9.26
C LYS A 55 -5.05 -0.31 8.29
N GLU A 56 -5.31 -1.26 7.39
CA GLU A 56 -4.35 -1.67 6.36
C GLU A 56 -4.06 -0.53 5.37
N ALA A 57 -5.09 0.18 4.92
CA ALA A 57 -4.93 1.35 4.05
C ALA A 57 -4.11 2.46 4.73
N LEU A 58 -4.32 2.69 6.03
CA LEU A 58 -3.53 3.60 6.84
C LEU A 58 -2.06 3.14 6.97
N ALA A 59 -1.83 1.86 7.23
CA ALA A 59 -0.48 1.29 7.33
C ALA A 59 0.28 1.45 6.02
N PHE A 60 -0.34 1.11 4.89
CA PHE A 60 0.23 1.32 3.56
C PHE A 60 0.59 2.79 3.32
N ALA A 61 -0.33 3.70 3.62
CA ALA A 61 -0.11 5.12 3.44
C ALA A 61 1.05 5.65 4.29
N PHE A 62 1.18 5.14 5.52
CA PHE A 62 2.25 5.54 6.43
C PHE A 62 3.62 5.00 6.00
N ILE A 63 3.72 3.71 5.64
CA ILE A 63 4.96 3.11 5.13
C ILE A 63 5.43 3.84 3.87
N THR A 64 4.52 4.11 2.95
CA THR A 64 4.82 4.85 1.72
C THR A 64 5.20 6.30 2.05
N GLY A 65 4.49 6.95 2.97
CA GLY A 65 4.81 8.30 3.45
C GLY A 65 6.21 8.39 4.06
N LEU A 66 6.65 7.38 4.83
CA LEU A 66 8.00 7.27 5.36
C LEU A 66 9.04 7.10 4.25
N ASN A 67 8.78 6.21 3.27
CA ASN A 67 9.67 6.01 2.12
C ASN A 67 9.90 7.34 1.37
N LEU A 68 8.83 8.09 1.09
CA LEU A 68 8.90 9.37 0.39
C LEU A 68 9.54 10.50 1.20
N ALA A 69 9.44 10.45 2.53
CA ALA A 69 10.06 11.44 3.41
C ALA A 69 11.55 11.15 3.69
N SER A 70 12.02 9.93 3.40
CA SER A 70 13.40 9.51 3.66
C SER A 70 14.45 10.21 2.78
N GLY A 71 14.03 10.82 1.66
CA GLY A 71 14.92 11.43 0.68
C GLY A 71 15.78 10.44 -0.11
N THR A 72 15.58 9.13 0.10
CA THR A 72 16.29 8.05 -0.59
C THR A 72 15.30 7.28 -1.44
N THR A 73 15.60 7.09 -2.73
CA THR A 73 14.80 6.26 -3.65
C THR A 73 15.13 4.79 -3.46
N ALA A 74 14.75 4.23 -2.30
CA ALA A 74 14.87 2.80 -2.05
C ALA A 74 13.65 2.05 -2.62
N PRO A 75 13.85 0.85 -3.20
CA PRO A 75 12.73 0.00 -3.63
C PRO A 75 11.77 -0.29 -2.49
N LEU A 76 10.47 -0.31 -2.80
CA LEU A 76 9.41 -0.67 -1.87
C LEU A 76 8.97 -2.11 -2.16
N ILE A 77 9.30 -3.01 -1.25
CA ILE A 77 8.92 -4.43 -1.34
C ILE A 77 7.66 -4.66 -0.50
N MET A 78 6.64 -5.23 -1.12
CA MET A 78 5.34 -5.51 -0.49
C MET A 78 5.06 -7.00 -0.54
N ASP A 79 4.91 -7.62 0.63
CA ASP A 79 4.54 -9.03 0.75
C ASP A 79 3.05 -9.16 1.06
N THR A 80 2.29 -9.78 0.15
CA THR A 80 0.83 -9.97 0.24
C THR A 80 0.02 -8.70 0.55
N PRO A 81 0.26 -7.55 -0.12
CA PRO A 81 -0.31 -6.26 0.30
C PRO A 81 -1.83 -6.12 0.14
N PHE A 82 -2.52 -7.11 -0.40
CA PHE A 82 -3.93 -7.04 -0.80
C PHE A 82 -4.86 -7.98 -0.04
N GLY A 83 -4.33 -8.90 0.78
CA GLY A 83 -5.06 -10.06 1.28
C GLY A 83 -6.29 -9.76 2.13
N HIS A 84 -6.30 -8.68 2.92
CA HIS A 84 -7.42 -8.33 3.82
C HIS A 84 -8.12 -7.01 3.46
N LEU A 85 -7.81 -6.44 2.28
CA LEU A 85 -8.46 -5.25 1.76
C LEU A 85 -9.76 -5.62 1.02
N ASP A 86 -10.81 -4.80 1.19
CA ASP A 86 -11.98 -4.90 0.32
C ASP A 86 -11.64 -4.51 -1.13
N THR A 87 -12.51 -4.87 -2.07
CA THR A 87 -12.29 -4.62 -3.50
C THR A 87 -12.06 -3.14 -3.84
N LYS A 88 -12.63 -2.19 -3.08
CA LYS A 88 -12.47 -0.76 -3.33
C LYS A 88 -11.10 -0.29 -2.85
N HIS A 89 -10.68 -0.70 -1.65
CA HIS A 89 -9.33 -0.43 -1.14
C HIS A 89 -8.25 -1.06 -2.04
N GLN A 90 -8.42 -2.32 -2.45
CA GLN A 90 -7.50 -2.98 -3.38
C GLN A 90 -7.32 -2.19 -4.68
N LYS A 91 -8.43 -1.81 -5.33
CA LYS A 91 -8.38 -1.01 -6.57
C LYS A 91 -7.69 0.34 -6.37
N ASN A 92 -7.98 1.02 -5.26
CA ASN A 92 -7.40 2.32 -4.96
C ASN A 92 -5.89 2.23 -4.71
N LEU A 93 -5.46 1.24 -3.91
CA LEU A 93 -4.05 0.96 -3.66
C LEU A 93 -3.32 0.67 -4.96
N ILE A 94 -3.86 -0.21 -5.80
CA ILE A 94 -3.25 -0.61 -7.07
C ILE A 94 -3.09 0.56 -8.03
N LYS A 95 -4.10 1.42 -8.12
CA LYS A 95 -4.01 2.68 -8.89
C LYS A 95 -2.98 3.65 -8.33
N SER A 96 -2.66 3.56 -7.04
CA SER A 96 -1.64 4.42 -6.42
C SER A 96 -0.21 3.94 -6.65
N LEU A 97 0.01 2.65 -6.96
CA LEU A 97 1.36 2.10 -7.10
C LEU A 97 2.22 2.81 -8.15
N PRO A 98 1.72 3.15 -9.36
CA PRO A 98 2.51 3.87 -10.36
C PRO A 98 2.89 5.31 -9.93
N GLU A 99 2.17 5.88 -8.96
CA GLU A 99 2.40 7.24 -8.46
C GLU A 99 3.51 7.30 -7.39
N ILE A 100 4.01 6.14 -6.95
CA ILE A 100 5.11 6.06 -6.00
C ILE A 100 6.41 6.26 -6.78
N PRO A 101 7.20 7.32 -6.53
CA PRO A 101 8.48 7.58 -7.20
C PRO A 101 9.62 6.65 -6.72
N SER A 102 9.33 5.37 -6.54
CA SER A 102 10.26 4.30 -6.13
C SER A 102 9.91 3.04 -6.91
N GLN A 103 10.90 2.18 -7.18
CA GLN A 103 10.61 0.85 -7.72
C GLN A 103 9.74 0.08 -6.73
N VAL A 104 8.57 -0.38 -7.17
CA VAL A 104 7.68 -1.21 -6.34
C VAL A 104 7.82 -2.66 -6.77
N ILE A 105 8.11 -3.55 -5.81
CA ILE A 105 8.16 -4.99 -5.99
C ILE A 105 7.04 -5.60 -5.15
N VAL A 106 6.11 -6.28 -5.81
CA VAL A 106 4.97 -6.92 -5.15
C VAL A 106 5.17 -8.43 -5.18
N LEU A 107 5.18 -9.04 -3.99
CA LEU A 107 5.14 -10.48 -3.80
C LEU A 107 3.69 -10.84 -3.47
N ALA A 108 3.04 -11.55 -4.38
CA ALA A 108 1.62 -11.84 -4.29
C ALA A 108 1.30 -13.20 -4.91
N THR A 109 0.25 -13.85 -4.41
CA THR A 109 -0.35 -15.01 -5.07
C THR A 109 -1.45 -14.58 -6.02
N ASP A 110 -1.92 -15.49 -6.88
CA ASP A 110 -3.08 -15.23 -7.76
C ASP A 110 -4.35 -14.84 -6.99
N ARG A 111 -4.44 -15.18 -5.70
CA ARG A 111 -5.54 -14.76 -4.83
C ARG A 111 -5.43 -13.30 -4.41
N ASP A 112 -4.21 -12.82 -4.18
CA ASP A 112 -3.95 -11.44 -3.77
C ASP A 112 -4.01 -10.49 -4.97
N PHE A 113 -3.64 -10.97 -6.16
CA PHE A 113 -3.54 -10.15 -7.37
C PHE A 113 -4.28 -10.74 -8.58
N PRO A 114 -5.63 -10.82 -8.52
CA PRO A 114 -6.44 -11.36 -9.60
C PRO A 114 -6.31 -10.57 -10.91
N SER A 115 -6.59 -11.21 -12.04
CA SER A 115 -6.38 -10.67 -13.40
C SER A 115 -7.02 -9.30 -13.65
N HIS A 116 -8.17 -9.01 -13.03
CA HIS A 116 -8.86 -7.72 -13.19
C HIS A 116 -8.13 -6.56 -12.50
N LEU A 117 -7.33 -6.84 -11.47
CA LEU A 117 -6.48 -5.89 -10.77
C LEU A 117 -5.14 -5.71 -11.52
N LEU A 118 -4.57 -6.81 -12.01
CA LEU A 118 -3.41 -6.80 -12.91
C LEU A 118 -3.61 -5.88 -14.12
N GLY A 119 -4.78 -5.95 -14.76
CA GLY A 119 -5.10 -5.11 -15.92
C GLY A 119 -5.05 -3.60 -15.64
N ILE A 120 -5.20 -3.17 -14.38
CA ILE A 120 -5.14 -1.74 -14.01
C ILE A 120 -3.70 -1.21 -14.06
N VAL A 121 -2.73 -2.02 -13.64
CA VAL A 121 -1.32 -1.62 -13.55
C VAL A 121 -0.46 -2.11 -14.70
N GLN A 122 -1.00 -2.97 -15.57
CA GLN A 122 -0.28 -3.57 -16.69
C GLN A 122 0.63 -2.60 -17.47
N PRO A 123 0.22 -1.36 -17.80
CA PRO A 123 1.09 -0.42 -18.53
C PRO A 123 2.35 0.04 -17.77
N HIS A 124 2.38 -0.18 -16.44
CA HIS A 124 3.43 0.27 -15.53
C HIS A 124 4.26 -0.90 -14.98
N ILE A 125 3.98 -2.14 -15.39
CA ILE A 125 4.72 -3.33 -14.98
C ILE A 125 6.00 -3.42 -15.83
N ALA A 126 7.16 -3.32 -15.18
CA ALA A 126 8.46 -3.46 -15.84
C ALA A 126 8.82 -4.93 -16.13
N GLY A 127 8.36 -5.86 -15.29
CA GLY A 127 8.60 -7.29 -15.45
C GLY A 127 7.74 -8.10 -14.47
N THR A 128 7.45 -9.35 -14.83
CA THR A 128 6.70 -10.29 -13.98
C THR A 128 7.48 -11.58 -13.85
N LEU A 129 7.72 -12.02 -12.62
CA LEU A 129 8.37 -13.28 -12.31
C LEU A 129 7.37 -14.22 -11.66
N ASN A 130 7.19 -15.40 -12.25
CA ASN A 130 6.35 -16.45 -11.68
C ASN A 130 7.22 -17.43 -10.90
N ILE A 131 6.88 -17.68 -9.64
CA ILE A 131 7.53 -18.68 -8.81
C ILE A 131 6.64 -19.91 -8.76
N ARG A 132 7.13 -21.05 -9.25
CA ARG A 132 6.38 -22.32 -9.24
C ARG A 132 7.18 -23.44 -8.61
N ARG A 133 6.50 -24.28 -7.84
CA ARG A 133 7.12 -25.48 -7.24
C ARG A 133 7.32 -26.56 -8.30
N LEU A 134 8.49 -27.20 -8.32
CA LEU A 134 8.84 -28.23 -9.33
C LEU A 134 8.09 -29.57 -9.17
N GLY A 135 7.52 -29.83 -7.99
CA GLY A 135 6.74 -31.03 -7.72
C GLY A 135 6.46 -31.21 -6.23
N ALA A 136 5.51 -32.07 -5.89
CA ALA A 136 5.05 -32.27 -4.50
C ALA A 136 6.14 -32.78 -3.54
N THR A 137 7.12 -33.52 -4.06
CA THR A 137 8.19 -34.16 -3.26
C THR A 137 9.54 -33.47 -3.35
N LYS A 138 9.68 -32.46 -4.22
CA LYS A 138 10.93 -31.70 -4.36
C LYS A 138 10.81 -30.41 -3.57
N ASP A 139 11.81 -30.14 -2.75
CA ASP A 139 11.99 -28.85 -2.07
C ASP A 139 12.75 -27.89 -2.99
N ALA A 140 12.15 -27.63 -4.15
CA ALA A 140 12.74 -26.81 -5.19
C ALA A 140 11.66 -26.02 -5.94
N SER A 141 11.96 -24.75 -6.21
CA SER A 141 11.13 -23.82 -6.95
C SER A 141 11.89 -23.30 -8.16
N VAL A 142 11.18 -23.01 -9.24
CA VAL A 142 11.72 -22.29 -10.40
C VAL A 142 11.13 -20.90 -10.44
N VAL A 143 11.94 -19.94 -10.85
CA VAL A 143 11.52 -18.59 -11.19
C VAL A 143 11.55 -18.46 -12.70
N GLU A 144 10.41 -18.14 -13.30
CA GLU A 144 10.26 -17.96 -14.75
C GLU A 144 9.81 -16.53 -15.03
N GLU A 145 10.47 -15.87 -15.97
CA GLU A 145 10.03 -14.56 -16.47
C GLU A 145 8.82 -14.74 -17.38
N LYS A 146 7.80 -13.92 -17.16
CA LYS A 146 6.61 -13.88 -17.99
C LYS A 146 6.83 -12.86 -19.11
N GLU A 147 6.91 -13.33 -20.35
CA GLU A 147 6.91 -12.49 -21.55
C GLU A 147 5.63 -11.65 -21.68
#